data_AF-A0A1F2Z895-F1
#
_entry.id   AF-A0A1F2Z895-F1
#
_cell.length_a   1.000
_cell.length_b   1.000
_cell.length_c   1.000
_cell.angle_alpha   90.00
_cell.angle_beta   90.00
_cell.angle_gamma   90.00
#
_symmetry.space_group_name_H-M   'P 1'
#
loop_
_entity.id
_entity.type
_entity.pdbx_description
1 polymer ?
#
loop_
_entity_poly.entity_id
_entity_poly.type
_entity_poly.pdbx_seq_one_letter_code
_entity_poly.pdbx_strand_id
1 'polypeptide(L)'
;MARVTVEDCITRIPNRFDLVLMASQRVHEISTGAPLTVEKDNDKSSVIALREIAEGTVSVDLLSEGLIQSFQLHVEEDDEERQAVEALSEENSWLSGQESGNIEEEIKEDVLTIVDDLETEEHHEEVSEEAILEDLENGQENGQENGEA
;
A
#
# COMPACT_ATOMS: atom_id res chain seq x y z
N MET A 1 -21.17 -38.97 41.17
CA MET A 1 -19.87 -38.27 41.26
C MET A 1 -18.77 -39.28 40.96
N ALA A 2 -18.49 -39.45 39.68
CA ALA A 2 -17.33 -40.22 39.23
C ALA A 2 -16.04 -39.51 39.67
N ARG A 3 -15.09 -40.27 40.23
CA ARG A 3 -13.78 -39.75 40.61
C ARG A 3 -12.87 -39.81 39.39
N VAL A 4 -12.66 -38.68 38.71
CA VAL A 4 -11.63 -38.57 37.66
C VAL A 4 -10.28 -38.31 38.32
N THR A 5 -9.23 -38.97 37.81
CA THR A 5 -7.86 -38.79 38.30
C THR A 5 -7.02 -38.07 37.24
N VAL A 6 -6.02 -37.30 37.66
CA VAL A 6 -5.19 -36.51 36.72
C VAL A 6 -4.30 -37.44 35.90
N GLU A 7 -4.00 -38.61 36.45
CA GLU A 7 -3.22 -39.69 35.86
C GLU A 7 -3.81 -40.15 34.53
N ASP A 8 -5.14 -40.27 34.43
CA ASP A 8 -5.85 -40.67 33.21
C ASP A 8 -5.77 -39.58 32.12
N CYS A 9 -5.65 -38.31 32.53
CA CYS A 9 -5.53 -37.20 31.60
C CYS A 9 -4.09 -37.06 31.06
N ILE A 10 -3.09 -37.36 31.90
CA ILE A 10 -1.66 -37.24 31.54
C ILE A 10 -1.26 -38.26 30.47
N THR A 11 -1.94 -39.42 30.37
CA THR A 11 -1.67 -40.38 29.29
C THR A 11 -2.02 -39.84 27.90
N ARG A 12 -2.90 -38.84 27.84
CA ARG A 12 -3.32 -38.14 26.61
C ARG A 12 -2.49 -36.88 26.38
N ILE A 13 -2.36 -36.06 27.42
CA ILE A 13 -1.61 -34.80 27.37
C ILE A 13 -0.50 -34.87 28.43
N PRO A 14 0.73 -35.25 28.06
CA PRO A 14 1.80 -35.50 29.03
C PRO A 14 2.21 -34.25 29.81
N ASN A 15 2.07 -33.07 29.18
CA ASN A 15 2.34 -31.80 29.82
C ASN A 15 1.13 -31.35 30.66
N ARG A 16 1.35 -31.17 31.96
CA ARG A 16 0.30 -30.76 32.91
C ARG A 16 -0.19 -29.33 32.68
N PHE A 17 0.66 -28.43 32.20
CA PHE A 17 0.25 -27.06 31.88
C PHE A 17 -0.64 -27.05 30.64
N ASP A 18 -0.25 -27.80 29.61
CA ASP A 18 -1.05 -27.93 28.38
C ASP A 18 -2.39 -28.61 28.68
N LEU A 19 -2.41 -29.61 29.57
CA LEU A 19 -3.65 -30.22 30.04
C LEU A 19 -4.61 -29.19 30.65
N VAL A 20 -4.12 -28.33 31.55
CA VAL A 20 -4.93 -27.28 32.17
C VAL A 20 -5.45 -26.31 31.12
N LEU A 21 -4.61 -25.96 30.15
CA LEU A 21 -4.95 -25.01 29.09
C LEU A 21 -6.01 -25.57 28.15
N MET A 22 -5.84 -26.80 27.65
CA MET A 22 -6.80 -27.49 26.80
C MET A 22 -8.12 -27.78 27.53
N ALA A 23 -8.05 -28.19 28.81
CA ALA A 23 -9.24 -28.37 29.63
C ALA A 23 -10.00 -27.06 29.82
N SER A 24 -9.30 -25.94 30.03
CA SER A 24 -9.92 -24.62 30.13
C SER A 24 -10.63 -24.22 28.83
N GLN A 25 -10.01 -24.45 27.68
CA GLN A 25 -10.65 -24.21 26.38
C GLN A 25 -11.92 -25.04 26.24
N ARG A 26 -11.85 -26.33 26.56
CA ARG A 26 -13.01 -27.21 26.48
C ARG A 26 -14.13 -26.80 27.45
N VAL A 27 -13.78 -26.34 28.65
CA VAL A 27 -14.75 -25.80 29.60
C VAL A 27 -15.47 -24.59 29.02
N HIS A 28 -14.77 -23.71 28.31
CA HIS A 28 -15.37 -22.56 27.65
C HIS A 28 -16.39 -23.00 26.59
N GLU A 29 -16.03 -23.95 25.72
CA GLU A 29 -16.94 -24.52 24.72
C GLU A 29 -18.21 -25.11 25.36
N ILE A 30 -18.06 -25.91 26.42
CA ILE A 30 -19.20 -26.48 27.14
C ILE A 30 -20.07 -25.37 27.74
N SER A 31 -19.44 -24.33 28.30
CA SER A 31 -20.13 -23.19 28.89
C SER A 31 -20.86 -22.31 27.86
N THR A 32 -20.38 -22.23 26.62
CA THR A 32 -21.05 -21.55 25.51
C THR A 32 -22.12 -22.39 24.84
N GLY A 33 -22.30 -23.66 25.27
CA GLY A 33 -23.38 -24.53 24.84
C GLY A 33 -22.97 -25.63 23.87
N ALA A 34 -21.66 -25.91 23.73
CA ALA A 34 -21.20 -27.05 22.94
C ALA A 34 -21.78 -28.38 23.48
N PRO A 35 -22.09 -29.33 22.60
CA PRO A 35 -22.61 -30.63 23.00
C PRO A 35 -21.58 -31.41 23.82
N LEU A 36 -22.09 -32.14 24.82
CA LEU A 36 -21.29 -33.07 25.62
C LEU A 36 -21.18 -34.41 24.90
N THR A 37 -19.99 -34.99 24.96
CA THR A 37 -19.69 -36.32 24.41
C THR A 37 -19.74 -37.42 25.48
N VAL A 38 -19.80 -37.03 26.76
CA VAL A 38 -19.90 -37.92 27.92
C VAL A 38 -21.15 -37.61 28.73
N GLU A 39 -21.63 -38.62 29.47
CA GLU A 39 -22.82 -38.47 30.31
C GLU A 39 -22.60 -37.50 31.48
N LYS A 40 -23.59 -36.61 31.67
CA LYS A 40 -23.58 -35.58 32.71
C LYS A 40 -24.03 -36.17 34.06
N ASP A 41 -23.07 -36.59 34.90
CA ASP A 41 -23.31 -37.12 36.25
C ASP A 41 -23.28 -36.02 37.33
N ASN A 42 -24.11 -34.97 37.17
CA ASN A 42 -24.11 -33.78 38.06
C ASN A 42 -22.74 -33.08 38.23
N ASP A 43 -21.80 -33.36 37.34
CA ASP A 43 -20.47 -32.79 37.35
C ASP A 43 -20.47 -31.34 36.83
N LYS A 44 -19.53 -30.54 37.33
CA LYS A 44 -19.25 -29.21 36.76
C LYS A 44 -18.57 -29.36 35.40
N SER A 45 -18.70 -28.34 34.54
CA SER A 45 -18.05 -28.33 33.21
C SER A 45 -16.56 -28.65 33.25
N SER A 46 -15.86 -28.20 34.30
CA SER A 46 -14.43 -28.52 34.53
C SER A 46 -14.15 -30.01 34.67
N VAL A 47 -14.99 -30.75 35.38
CA VAL A 47 -14.84 -32.19 35.59
C VAL A 47 -15.27 -32.95 34.33
N ILE A 48 -16.32 -32.49 33.66
CA ILE A 48 -16.79 -33.05 32.40
C ILE A 48 -15.69 -32.94 31.33
N ALA A 49 -15.06 -31.77 31.18
CA ALA A 49 -13.97 -31.57 30.23
C ALA A 49 -12.78 -32.52 30.48
N LEU A 50 -12.38 -32.71 31.74
CA LEU A 50 -11.31 -33.66 32.08
C LEU A 50 -11.70 -35.11 31.78
N ARG A 51 -12.96 -35.49 32.00
CA ARG A 51 -13.48 -36.81 31.62
C ARG A 51 -13.49 -37.01 30.11
N GLU A 52 -13.95 -36.01 29.35
CA GLU A 52 -13.91 -36.04 27.89
C GLU A 52 -12.48 -36.17 27.37
N ILE A 53 -11.49 -35.52 27.99
CA ILE A 53 -10.07 -35.64 27.61
C ILE A 53 -9.50 -37.02 27.97
N ALA A 54 -9.79 -37.55 29.16
CA ALA A 54 -9.33 -38.87 29.60
C ALA A 54 -9.90 -40.00 28.72
N GLU A 55 -11.22 -39.96 28.46
CA GLU A 55 -11.90 -40.85 27.51
C GLU A 55 -11.51 -40.51 26.05
N GLY A 56 -10.96 -39.31 25.85
CA GLY A 56 -10.64 -38.59 24.60
C GLY A 56 -11.60 -38.87 23.46
N THR A 57 -12.84 -38.60 23.80
CA THR A 57 -13.96 -38.31 22.91
C THR A 57 -13.80 -36.92 22.25
N VAL A 58 -12.94 -36.07 22.82
CA VAL A 58 -12.53 -34.78 22.24
C VAL A 58 -11.11 -34.86 21.68
N SER A 59 -10.89 -34.21 20.53
CA SER A 59 -9.57 -34.12 19.91
C SER A 59 -8.75 -33.01 20.57
N VAL A 60 -7.56 -33.36 21.06
CA VAL A 60 -6.62 -32.40 21.66
C VAL A 60 -6.14 -31.40 20.61
N ASP A 61 -5.94 -31.84 19.37
CA ASP A 61 -5.48 -30.98 18.28
C ASP A 61 -6.52 -29.90 17.98
N LEU A 62 -7.81 -30.25 17.91
CA LEU A 62 -8.89 -29.28 17.69
C LEU A 62 -9.03 -28.29 18.85
N LEU A 63 -8.84 -28.74 20.10
CA LEU A 63 -8.82 -27.86 21.25
C LEU A 63 -7.66 -26.86 21.17
N SER A 64 -6.50 -27.30 20.67
CA SER A 64 -5.35 -26.43 20.49
C SER A 64 -5.59 -25.37 19.41
N GLU A 65 -6.21 -25.75 18.28
CA GLU A 65 -6.58 -24.84 17.20
C GLU A 65 -7.60 -23.81 17.67
N GLY A 66 -8.66 -24.25 18.35
CA GLY A 66 -9.69 -23.36 18.89
C GLY A 66 -9.14 -22.38 19.94
N LEU A 67 -8.14 -22.81 20.72
CA LEU A 67 -7.45 -21.93 21.66
C LEU A 67 -6.58 -20.89 20.95
N ILE A 68 -5.84 -21.29 19.91
CA ILE A 68 -5.04 -20.34 19.12
C ILE A 68 -5.97 -19.32 18.48
N GLN A 69 -7.08 -19.77 17.90
CA GLN A 69 -8.07 -18.90 17.26
C GLN A 69 -8.69 -17.91 18.25
N SER A 70 -8.98 -18.32 19.49
CA SER A 70 -9.58 -17.42 20.48
C SER A 70 -8.63 -16.30 20.96
N PHE A 71 -7.32 -16.48 20.80
CA PHE A 71 -6.31 -15.46 21.12
C PHE A 71 -5.78 -14.69 19.90
N GLN A 72 -6.15 -15.09 18.69
CA GLN A 72 -5.85 -14.30 17.50
C GLN A 72 -6.71 -13.03 17.52
N LEU A 73 -6.05 -11.87 17.55
CA LEU A 73 -6.72 -10.59 17.41
C LEU A 73 -7.29 -10.50 16.00
N HIS A 74 -8.61 -10.56 15.89
CA HIS A 74 -9.27 -10.28 14.62
C HIS A 74 -9.24 -8.77 14.40
N VAL A 75 -8.27 -8.33 13.59
CA VAL A 75 -8.25 -6.96 13.07
C VAL A 75 -9.16 -6.99 11.85
N GLU A 76 -10.38 -6.48 12.02
CA GLU A 76 -11.20 -6.10 10.87
C GLU A 76 -10.40 -5.02 10.14
N GLU A 77 -9.93 -5.32 8.93
CA GLU A 77 -9.42 -4.28 8.05
C GLU A 77 -10.64 -3.49 7.60
N ASP A 78 -10.85 -2.31 8.19
CA ASP A 78 -11.98 -1.46 7.84
C ASP A 78 -11.89 -1.17 6.33
N ASP A 79 -12.97 -1.43 5.58
CA ASP A 79 -12.97 -1.26 4.12
C ASP A 79 -12.57 0.18 3.74
N GLU A 80 -12.85 1.14 4.62
CA GLU A 80 -12.46 2.54 4.52
C GLU A 80 -10.94 2.74 4.59
N GLU A 81 -10.24 2.03 5.48
CA GLU A 81 -8.78 2.11 5.62
C GLU A 81 -8.08 1.51 4.39
N ARG A 82 -8.60 0.39 3.86
CA ARG A 82 -8.08 -0.22 2.62
C ARG A 82 -8.23 0.72 1.42
N GLN A 83 -9.43 1.28 1.24
CA GLN A 83 -9.69 2.24 0.15
C GLN A 83 -8.84 3.50 0.29
N ALA A 84 -8.63 4.00 1.52
CA ALA A 84 -7.77 5.15 1.75
C ALA A 84 -6.30 4.86 1.43
N VAL A 85 -5.78 3.71 1.86
CA VAL A 85 -4.40 3.29 1.54
C VAL A 85 -4.22 3.06 0.04
N GLU A 86 -5.20 2.46 -0.63
CA GLU A 86 -5.17 2.25 -2.08
C GLU A 86 -5.22 3.59 -2.83
N ALA A 87 -6.14 4.49 -2.49
CA ALA A 87 -6.24 5.82 -3.08
C ALA A 87 -4.94 6.65 -2.91
N LEU A 88 -4.33 6.61 -1.71
CA LEU A 88 -3.05 7.28 -1.45
C LEU A 88 -1.89 6.66 -2.25
N SER A 89 -1.92 5.33 -2.45
CA SER A 89 -0.91 4.63 -3.25
C SER A 89 -1.03 4.97 -4.74
N GLU A 90 -2.25 5.07 -5.25
CA GLU A 90 -2.55 5.46 -6.62
C GLU A 90 -2.13 6.92 -6.86
N GLU A 91 -2.49 7.84 -5.97
CA GLU A 91 -2.07 9.25 -6.02
C GLU A 91 -0.55 9.38 -6.07
N ASN A 92 0.17 8.64 -5.22
CA ASN A 92 1.62 8.65 -5.19
C ASN A 92 2.25 8.02 -6.46
N SER A 93 1.60 7.03 -7.07
CA SER A 93 2.03 6.44 -8.35
C SER A 93 1.81 7.40 -9.54
N TRP A 94 0.72 8.17 -9.55
CA TRP A 94 0.48 9.20 -10.56
C TRP A 94 1.49 10.35 -10.44
N LEU A 95 1.76 10.80 -9.21
CA LEU A 95 2.70 11.89 -8.94
C LEU A 95 4.14 11.53 -9.32
N SER A 96 4.59 10.31 -8.99
CA SER A 96 5.95 9.84 -9.31
C SER A 96 6.18 9.54 -10.79
N GLY A 97 5.11 9.28 -11.57
CA GLY A 97 5.20 9.10 -13.02
C GLY A 97 5.42 10.39 -13.82
N GLN A 98 5.16 11.56 -13.21
CA GLN A 98 5.19 12.85 -13.91
C GLN A 98 6.58 13.52 -13.95
N GLU A 99 7.53 13.13 -13.10
CA GLU A 99 8.86 13.79 -13.05
C GLU A 99 9.88 13.26 -14.07
N SER A 100 9.61 12.17 -14.81
CA SER A 100 10.60 11.58 -15.73
C SER A 100 10.30 11.80 -17.22
N GLY A 101 9.19 12.43 -17.58
CA GLY A 101 8.66 12.37 -18.95
C GLY A 101 8.91 13.55 -19.88
N ASN A 102 9.01 14.79 -19.38
CA ASN A 102 8.76 15.95 -20.27
C ASN A 102 9.83 17.05 -20.28
N ILE A 103 10.83 17.03 -19.40
CA ILE A 103 11.77 18.16 -19.29
C ILE A 103 12.69 18.24 -20.53
N GLU A 104 13.09 17.11 -21.13
CA GLU A 104 13.96 17.11 -22.32
C GLU A 104 13.22 17.40 -23.64
N GLU A 105 11.91 17.16 -23.72
CA GLU A 105 11.11 17.47 -24.91
C GLU A 105 10.67 18.94 -24.92
N GLU A 106 10.28 19.49 -23.75
CA GLU A 106 9.92 20.91 -23.60
C GLU A 106 11.12 21.83 -23.88
N ILE A 107 12.33 21.48 -23.44
CA ILE A 107 13.55 22.24 -23.75
C ILE A 107 13.89 22.18 -25.25
N LYS A 108 13.59 21.08 -25.95
CA LYS A 108 13.84 20.97 -27.40
C LYS A 108 12.84 21.77 -28.22
N GLU A 109 11.60 21.84 -27.79
CA GLU A 109 10.55 22.61 -28.45
C GLU A 109 10.78 24.13 -28.31
N ASP A 110 11.23 24.57 -27.13
CA ASP A 110 11.63 25.98 -26.90
C ASP A 110 12.93 26.36 -27.64
N VAL A 111 13.87 25.44 -27.83
CA VAL A 111 15.10 25.71 -28.60
C VAL A 111 14.82 25.72 -30.11
N LEU A 112 13.90 24.89 -30.61
CA LEU A 112 13.57 24.81 -32.03
C LEU A 112 12.80 26.05 -32.53
N THR A 113 11.93 26.62 -31.70
CA THR A 113 11.19 27.85 -32.01
C THR A 113 12.10 29.08 -32.09
N ILE A 114 13.14 29.16 -31.26
CA ILE A 114 14.13 30.25 -31.30
C ILE A 114 15.00 30.19 -32.58
N VAL A 115 15.26 28.99 -33.11
CA VAL A 115 16.05 28.82 -34.35
C VAL A 115 15.20 29.16 -35.59
N ASP A 116 13.92 28.82 -35.59
CA ASP A 116 12.98 29.13 -36.70
C ASP A 116 12.69 30.64 -36.81
N ASP A 117 12.70 31.36 -35.69
CA ASP A 117 12.58 32.83 -35.64
C ASP A 117 13.84 33.56 -36.18
N LEU A 118 14.98 32.88 -36.31
CA LEU A 118 16.23 33.47 -36.84
C LEU A 118 16.44 33.17 -38.33
N GLU A 119 15.77 32.16 -38.90
CA GLU A 119 15.91 31.77 -40.31
C GLU A 119 14.93 32.50 -41.26
N THR A 120 14.00 33.31 -40.72
CA THR A 120 12.99 34.04 -41.51
C THR A 120 13.37 35.47 -41.93
N GLU A 121 14.56 35.97 -41.57
CA GLU A 121 15.01 37.33 -41.89
C GLU A 121 15.92 37.46 -43.14
N GLU A 122 16.23 36.39 -43.89
CA GLU A 122 16.94 36.51 -45.17
C GLU A 122 16.13 35.93 -46.33
N HIS A 123 15.30 36.76 -46.97
CA HIS A 123 15.18 36.81 -48.44
C HIS A 123 14.18 37.89 -48.90
N HIS A 124 14.70 39.07 -49.29
CA HIS A 124 14.11 39.86 -50.37
C HIS A 124 15.17 40.77 -50.99
N GLU A 125 15.77 40.35 -52.09
CA GLU A 125 16.49 41.25 -53.01
C GLU A 125 16.18 40.85 -54.46
N GLU A 126 15.20 41.52 -55.07
CA GLU A 126 15.15 41.79 -56.50
C GLU A 126 14.79 43.27 -56.67
N VAL A 127 15.81 44.10 -56.91
CA VAL A 127 15.66 45.51 -57.27
C VAL A 127 15.78 45.62 -58.79
N SER A 128 14.77 46.16 -59.48
CA SER A 128 14.83 46.46 -60.91
C SER A 128 15.61 47.75 -61.18
N GLU A 129 16.51 47.74 -62.17
CA GLU A 129 17.53 48.75 -62.50
C GLU A 129 17.04 50.13 -62.99
N GLU A 130 15.77 50.52 -62.79
CA GLU A 130 15.20 51.73 -63.43
C GLU A 130 15.01 52.96 -62.52
N ALA A 131 15.45 52.92 -61.25
CA ALA A 131 15.17 54.01 -60.29
C ALA A 131 16.39 54.74 -59.69
N ILE A 132 17.64 54.45 -60.09
CA ILE A 132 18.84 54.97 -59.40
C ILE A 132 19.59 56.07 -60.20
N LEU A 133 18.87 56.88 -61.00
CA LEU A 133 19.53 57.91 -61.84
C LEU A 133 18.96 59.33 -61.73
N GLU A 134 18.40 59.73 -60.58
CA GLU A 134 18.04 61.16 -60.38
C GLU A 134 18.47 61.79 -59.03
N ASP A 135 18.87 61.01 -58.02
CA ASP A 135 19.14 61.58 -56.67
C ASP A 135 20.63 61.79 -56.32
N LEU A 136 21.56 61.54 -57.25
CA LEU A 136 23.01 61.68 -57.01
C LEU A 136 23.63 63.00 -57.51
N GLU A 137 22.83 64.05 -57.75
CA GLU A 137 23.37 65.38 -58.09
C GLU A 137 23.18 66.46 -57.01
N ASN A 138 22.49 66.17 -55.89
CA ASN A 138 22.30 67.17 -54.83
C ASN A 138 22.57 66.59 -53.44
N GLY A 139 23.76 66.84 -52.87
CA GLY A 139 23.95 66.70 -51.42
C GLY A 139 25.30 66.19 -50.92
N GLN A 140 26.40 66.40 -51.65
CA GLN A 140 27.71 66.48 -50.97
C GLN A 140 27.75 67.77 -50.15
N GLU A 141 27.83 67.63 -48.83
CA GLU A 141 28.66 68.43 -47.90
C GLU A 141 28.34 67.93 -46.48
N ASN A 142 29.13 66.99 -45.95
CA ASN A 142 30.23 67.24 -44.99
C ASN A 142 29.74 68.04 -43.77
N GLY A 143 29.69 67.49 -42.56
CA GLY A 143 30.82 66.90 -41.84
C GLY A 143 31.06 67.72 -40.57
N GLN A 144 31.72 67.13 -39.56
CA GLN A 144 32.14 67.74 -38.28
C GLN A 144 30.99 67.97 -37.25
N GLU A 145 31.11 67.70 -35.95
CA GLU A 145 32.29 67.66 -35.07
C GLU A 145 31.91 67.21 -33.63
N ASN A 146 32.89 66.60 -32.94
CA ASN A 146 33.17 66.58 -31.48
C ASN A 146 32.21 65.83 -30.52
N GLY A 147 32.67 65.12 -29.48
CA GLY A 147 33.99 65.04 -28.84
C GLY A 147 33.89 64.35 -27.47
N GLU A 148 35.03 63.82 -27.04
CA GLU A 148 35.34 62.99 -25.85
C GLU A 148 35.13 63.61 -24.46
N ALA A 149 35.22 62.70 -23.47
CA ALA A 149 35.67 62.84 -22.07
C ALA A 149 34.60 62.99 -20.98
#